data_AF-A0A2I1GRC6-F1
#
_entry.id   AF-A0A2I1GRC6-F1
#
_cell.length_a   1.000
_cell.length_b   1.000
_cell.length_c   1.000
_cell.angle_alpha   90.00
_cell.angle_beta   90.00
_cell.angle_gamma   90.00
#
_symmetry.space_group_name_H-M   'P 1'
#
loop_
_entity.id
_entity.type
_entity.pdbx_description
1 polymer ?
#
loop_
_entity_poly.entity_id
_entity_poly.type
_entity_poly.pdbx_seq_one_letter_code
_entity_poly.pdbx_strand_id
1 'polypeptide(L)'
;MNDNEEISQKANTKKQSYIVNNKSDIIISLDEQFAQPIEKREKTYEFRKYKLSEETKRLWIYVRQPVAQLIYIAEIDKAVEYPNKISEEGLGNKDFNQGLKVSKFAYKINHLYKLVNPIDSKQLKIHHPLGGGSYVFKEKYIDYILEHVSKSDVRISIGAQPNGSPHFGTIVTFSLAFSLAQQLKNKGKNVEVILELVDTAISEEHSFNNIKYQKSLSYTKEIDKHIDYYEGLLRKLNSYSGVVFMIRKQSDFNSHPRMSEVISTIIKEREKIGSLLSPKSKVIALRVACPQCGLADKHGKKNIYEGNNNVISSCPEHGPHSLDTDKEPQKLEFNTPLRNLVKGVVYSEDNKDVTVPYSWVRVTGGDYAGTYQEQILYKGASILGVDVTELPFILYSPLVIDWSGSKLSKSLYISEGAYGYLKEQGYDYLIDYSSFEKAFGDSGLNKLYDETGLWLTEPYKLFRSYSIYYFVNLFKSDENNIVHQAPVISGKKVLSELI
;
A
#
# COMPACT_ATOMS: atom_id res chain seq x y z
N MET A 1 -2.10 -75.96 -7.93
CA MET A 1 -0.84 -76.02 -7.14
C MET A 1 -0.15 -74.66 -7.30
N ASN A 2 -0.31 -73.66 -6.45
CA ASN A 2 -0.92 -73.59 -5.14
C ASN A 2 -1.89 -72.40 -5.09
N ASP A 3 -3.14 -72.70 -4.77
CA ASP A 3 -4.01 -71.79 -4.04
C ASP A 3 -3.61 -71.90 -2.56
N ASN A 4 -3.48 -70.77 -1.88
CA ASN A 4 -3.76 -70.64 -0.45
C ASN A 4 -4.02 -69.17 -0.15
N GLU A 5 -5.29 -68.89 0.09
CA GLU A 5 -5.75 -67.76 0.89
C GLU A 5 -5.11 -67.82 2.27
N GLU A 6 -4.56 -66.70 2.74
CA GLU A 6 -4.57 -66.43 4.17
C GLU A 6 -4.77 -64.93 4.43
N ILE A 7 -5.77 -64.68 5.26
CA ILE A 7 -6.28 -63.41 5.73
C ILE A 7 -5.18 -62.67 6.49
N SER A 8 -4.94 -61.39 6.16
CA SER A 8 -4.38 -60.47 7.16
C SER A 8 -5.01 -59.08 7.07
N GLN A 9 -5.69 -58.73 8.16
CA GLN A 9 -6.09 -57.38 8.51
C GLN A 9 -4.85 -56.48 8.57
N LYS A 10 -4.84 -55.37 7.82
CA LYS A 10 -4.00 -54.21 8.16
C LYS A 10 -4.76 -52.90 8.06
N ALA A 11 -5.28 -52.54 9.23
CA ALA A 11 -5.29 -51.21 9.84
C ALA A 11 -5.33 -50.00 8.88
N ASN A 12 -6.54 -49.52 8.73
CA ASN A 12 -6.93 -48.17 8.38
C ASN A 12 -6.23 -47.16 9.31
N THR A 13 -5.16 -46.49 8.86
CA THR A 13 -4.63 -45.29 9.52
C THR A 13 -4.92 -44.08 8.65
N LYS A 14 -6.12 -43.55 8.85
CA LYS A 14 -6.42 -42.14 8.55
C LYS A 14 -5.29 -41.29 9.13
N LYS A 15 -4.52 -40.61 8.27
CA LYS A 15 -3.79 -39.41 8.68
C LYS A 15 -4.85 -38.41 9.13
N GLN A 16 -5.11 -38.37 10.43
CA GLN A 16 -5.87 -37.32 11.07
C GLN A 16 -5.21 -35.99 10.69
N SER A 17 -5.89 -35.25 9.83
CA SER A 17 -5.69 -33.82 9.69
C SER A 17 -5.89 -33.21 11.07
N TYR A 18 -4.81 -32.79 11.71
CA TYR A 18 -4.90 -31.98 12.91
C TYR A 18 -5.52 -30.65 12.51
N ILE A 19 -6.83 -30.52 12.73
CA ILE A 19 -7.47 -29.24 12.89
C ILE A 19 -6.94 -28.71 14.22
N VAL A 20 -5.88 -27.91 14.14
CA VAL A 20 -5.36 -27.21 15.30
C VAL A 20 -6.25 -25.99 15.52
N ASN A 21 -7.27 -26.17 16.36
CA ASN A 21 -8.11 -25.12 16.89
C ASN A 21 -7.31 -24.33 17.96
N ASN A 22 -6.17 -23.72 17.60
CA ASN A 22 -5.22 -23.14 18.59
C ASN A 22 -5.61 -21.72 18.98
N LYS A 23 -6.56 -21.58 19.91
CA LYS A 23 -6.67 -20.40 20.77
C LYS A 23 -5.82 -20.50 22.05
N SER A 24 -5.08 -21.61 22.23
CA SER A 24 -4.26 -21.87 23.42
C SER A 24 -2.87 -21.26 23.40
N ASP A 25 -2.40 -20.83 22.24
CA ASP A 25 -1.02 -20.39 22.04
C ASP A 25 -1.01 -19.06 21.32
N ILE A 26 -0.22 -18.12 21.81
CA ILE A 26 0.02 -16.84 21.12
C ILE A 26 1.52 -16.57 21.04
N ILE A 27 1.92 -15.80 20.03
CA ILE A 27 3.29 -15.27 19.94
C ILE A 27 3.31 -13.88 20.54
N ILE A 28 4.32 -13.61 21.36
CA ILE A 28 4.61 -12.30 21.91
C ILE A 28 6.05 -11.90 21.58
N SER A 29 6.29 -10.61 21.41
CA SER A 29 7.63 -10.07 21.18
C SER A 29 8.11 -9.28 22.39
N LEU A 30 9.34 -9.53 22.82
CA LEU A 30 10.00 -8.84 23.93
C LEU A 30 11.37 -8.33 23.50
N ASP A 31 11.82 -7.20 24.05
CA ASP A 31 13.26 -6.88 23.99
C ASP A 31 14.05 -7.86 24.84
N GLU A 32 15.32 -8.04 24.50
CA GLU A 32 16.23 -8.90 25.24
C GLU A 32 16.27 -8.57 26.74
N GLN A 33 16.29 -7.27 27.09
CA GLN A 33 16.26 -6.80 28.48
C GLN A 33 15.02 -7.25 29.28
N PHE A 34 13.92 -7.59 28.61
CA PHE A 34 12.71 -8.11 29.25
C PHE A 34 12.61 -9.63 29.19
N ALA A 35 13.26 -10.26 28.21
CA ALA A 35 13.33 -11.72 28.08
C ALA A 35 14.34 -12.33 29.07
N GLN A 36 15.50 -11.69 29.28
CA GLN A 36 16.55 -12.19 30.19
C GLN A 36 16.06 -12.39 31.64
N PRO A 37 15.31 -11.46 32.26
CA PRO A 37 14.77 -11.68 33.61
C PRO A 37 13.77 -12.85 33.67
N ILE A 38 13.06 -13.15 32.58
CA ILE A 38 12.17 -14.32 32.52
C ILE A 38 13.00 -15.61 32.50
N GLU A 39 14.06 -15.65 31.68
CA GLU A 39 14.99 -16.79 31.62
C GLU A 39 15.66 -17.06 32.98
N LYS A 40 16.09 -15.99 33.67
CA LYS A 40 16.67 -16.07 35.02
C LYS A 40 15.65 -16.37 36.13
N ARG A 41 14.35 -16.47 35.80
CA ARG A 41 13.22 -16.61 36.73
C ARG A 41 13.08 -15.45 37.74
N GLU A 42 13.71 -14.32 37.47
CA GLU A 42 13.57 -13.08 38.24
C GLU A 42 12.23 -12.40 37.95
N LYS A 43 11.73 -12.52 36.72
CA LYS A 43 10.40 -12.07 36.30
C LYS A 43 9.43 -13.24 36.29
N THR A 44 8.59 -13.31 37.33
CA THR A 44 7.66 -14.43 37.57
C THR A 44 6.27 -14.24 36.93
N TYR A 45 5.96 -13.02 36.47
CA TYR A 45 4.72 -12.69 35.77
C TYR A 45 4.99 -11.91 34.48
N GLU A 46 4.22 -12.20 33.44
CA GLU A 46 4.12 -11.37 32.24
C GLU A 46 2.94 -10.40 32.36
N PHE A 47 3.14 -9.12 32.03
CA PHE A 47 2.14 -8.07 32.27
C PHE A 47 1.59 -7.50 30.95
N ARG A 48 0.26 -7.40 30.82
CA ARG A 48 -0.41 -6.90 29.61
C ARG A 48 -1.41 -5.79 29.90
N LYS A 49 -1.56 -4.87 28.95
CA LYS A 49 -2.59 -3.81 28.97
C LYS A 49 -4.00 -4.36 28.66
N TYR A 50 -4.07 -5.44 27.91
CA TYR A 50 -5.30 -6.09 27.47
C TYR A 50 -5.35 -7.53 27.99
N LYS A 51 -6.56 -8.04 28.18
CA LYS A 51 -6.78 -9.41 28.62
C LYS A 51 -6.64 -10.36 27.42
N LEU A 52 -5.81 -11.38 27.57
CA LEU A 52 -5.72 -12.52 26.67
C LEU A 52 -7.00 -13.36 26.74
N SER A 53 -7.28 -14.14 25.70
CA SER A 53 -8.35 -15.14 25.72
C SER A 53 -8.18 -16.09 26.91
N GLU A 54 -9.28 -16.44 27.58
CA GLU A 54 -9.31 -17.44 28.67
C GLU A 54 -8.82 -18.83 28.22
N GLU A 55 -8.81 -19.08 26.92
CA GLU A 55 -8.30 -20.32 26.33
C GLU A 55 -6.77 -20.34 26.21
N THR A 56 -6.10 -19.19 26.35
CA THR A 56 -4.64 -19.04 26.20
C THR A 56 -3.90 -19.71 27.35
N LYS A 57 -2.97 -20.60 27.03
CA LYS A 57 -2.16 -21.38 27.98
C LYS A 57 -0.66 -21.15 27.80
N ARG A 58 -0.23 -20.74 26.61
CA ARG A 58 1.21 -20.61 26.28
C ARG A 58 1.52 -19.32 25.53
N LEU A 59 2.66 -18.74 25.88
CA LEU A 59 3.26 -17.59 25.23
C LEU A 59 4.54 -18.04 24.53
N TRP A 60 4.57 -17.96 23.20
CA TRP A 60 5.76 -18.16 22.40
C TRP A 60 6.50 -16.81 22.33
N ILE A 61 7.72 -16.75 22.87
CA ILE A 61 8.46 -15.51 23.07
C ILE A 61 9.49 -15.34 21.95
N TYR A 62 9.24 -14.34 21.11
CA TYR A 62 10.17 -13.82 20.13
C TYR A 62 11.00 -12.72 20.77
N VAL A 63 12.32 -12.91 20.84
CA VAL A 63 13.25 -11.89 21.33
C VAL A 63 13.63 -11.01 20.14
N ARG A 64 13.37 -9.71 20.29
CA ARG A 64 13.64 -8.68 19.27
C ARG A 64 15.14 -8.50 19.05
N GLN A 65 15.49 -7.58 18.17
CA GLN A 65 16.87 -7.23 17.87
C GLN A 65 17.65 -6.92 19.17
N PRO A 66 18.93 -7.37 19.29
CA PRO A 66 19.75 -8.00 18.23
C PRO A 66 19.51 -9.51 18.05
N VAL A 67 18.72 -10.16 18.92
CA VAL A 67 18.61 -11.63 18.94
C VAL A 67 17.76 -12.18 17.80
N ALA A 68 16.66 -11.51 17.47
CA ALA A 68 15.82 -11.77 16.29
C ALA A 68 15.36 -13.24 16.11
N GLN A 69 15.03 -13.91 17.21
CA GLN A 69 14.71 -15.34 17.25
C GLN A 69 13.47 -15.61 18.09
N LEU A 70 12.71 -16.63 17.72
CA LEU A 70 11.74 -17.27 18.61
C LEU A 70 12.51 -18.27 19.48
N ILE A 71 12.55 -18.01 20.79
CA ILE A 71 13.49 -18.72 21.69
C ILE A 71 12.76 -19.47 22.80
N TYR A 72 11.72 -18.88 23.39
CA TYR A 72 11.09 -19.46 24.57
C TYR A 72 9.62 -19.78 24.37
N ILE A 73 9.12 -20.74 25.16
CA ILE A 73 7.70 -20.99 25.36
C ILE A 73 7.44 -20.88 26.86
N ALA A 74 6.61 -19.93 27.26
CA ALA A 74 6.17 -19.77 28.64
C ALA A 74 4.76 -20.35 28.81
N GLU A 75 4.59 -21.29 29.73
CA GLU A 75 3.26 -21.72 30.19
C GLU A 75 2.75 -20.76 31.25
N ILE A 76 1.49 -20.33 31.09
CA ILE A 76 0.90 -19.29 31.92
C ILE A 76 -0.40 -19.72 32.60
N ASP A 77 -0.65 -19.14 33.77
CA ASP A 77 -1.96 -19.19 34.43
C ASP A 77 -2.95 -18.19 33.82
N LYS A 78 -4.20 -18.29 34.26
CA LYS A 78 -5.22 -17.27 34.01
C LYS A 78 -4.78 -15.90 34.54
N ALA A 79 -5.32 -14.86 33.91
CA ALA A 79 -5.01 -13.48 34.27
C ALA A 79 -5.43 -13.18 35.71
N VAL A 80 -4.53 -12.56 36.48
CA VAL A 80 -4.87 -11.79 37.67
C VAL A 80 -5.04 -10.33 37.24
N GLU A 81 -6.24 -9.79 37.43
CA GLU A 81 -6.56 -8.41 37.07
C GLU A 81 -6.46 -7.50 38.30
N TYR A 82 -5.74 -6.38 38.16
CA TYR A 82 -5.68 -5.33 39.19
C TYR A 82 -7.11 -4.82 39.50
N PRO A 83 -7.51 -4.64 40.78
CA PRO A 83 -6.68 -4.48 41.99
C PRO A 83 -6.36 -5.78 42.74
N ASN A 84 -6.67 -6.95 42.19
CA ASN A 84 -6.27 -8.20 42.81
C ASN A 84 -4.74 -8.31 42.81
N LYS A 85 -4.18 -8.73 43.94
CA LYS A 85 -2.74 -8.76 44.17
C LYS A 85 -2.14 -10.12 43.79
N ILE A 86 -0.91 -10.08 43.30
CA ILE A 86 -0.05 -11.24 43.07
C ILE A 86 1.03 -11.31 44.15
N SER A 87 1.83 -12.39 44.18
CA SER A 87 3.01 -12.45 45.05
C SER A 87 3.92 -11.24 44.83
N GLU A 88 4.44 -10.64 45.90
CA GLU A 88 5.40 -9.54 45.78
C GLU A 88 6.78 -9.97 45.28
N GLU A 89 7.03 -11.28 45.20
CA GLU A 89 8.27 -11.87 44.71
C GLU A 89 8.31 -11.89 43.18
N GLY A 90 9.20 -11.08 42.61
CA GLY A 90 9.47 -11.03 41.19
C GLY A 90 9.50 -9.62 40.63
N LEU A 91 10.27 -9.44 39.55
CA LEU A 91 10.49 -8.15 38.92
C LEU A 91 9.19 -7.53 38.42
N GLY A 92 8.83 -6.39 39.03
CA GLY A 92 7.64 -5.61 38.69
C GLY A 92 6.36 -6.01 39.42
N ASN A 93 6.37 -7.01 40.29
CA ASN A 93 5.15 -7.44 40.98
C ASN A 93 4.64 -6.41 41.99
N LYS A 94 5.56 -5.78 42.75
CA LYS A 94 5.22 -4.69 43.67
C LYS A 94 4.57 -3.50 42.96
N ASP A 95 5.16 -3.07 41.84
CA ASP A 95 4.59 -1.99 41.01
C ASP A 95 3.18 -2.34 40.52
N PHE A 96 2.94 -3.60 40.13
CA PHE A 96 1.61 -4.05 39.71
C PHE A 96 0.60 -3.99 40.86
N ASN A 97 0.97 -4.53 42.04
CA ASN A 97 0.13 -4.52 43.24
C ASN A 97 -0.18 -3.11 43.77
N GLN A 98 0.70 -2.13 43.49
CA GLN A 98 0.53 -0.72 43.85
C GLN A 98 -0.18 0.10 42.75
N GLY A 99 -0.54 -0.52 41.61
CA GLY A 99 -1.19 0.18 40.50
C GLY A 99 -0.27 1.12 39.71
N LEU A 100 1.06 0.98 39.85
CA LEU A 100 2.05 1.82 39.17
C LEU A 100 2.34 1.36 37.73
N LYS A 101 1.87 0.17 37.33
CA LYS A 101 2.00 -0.32 35.95
C LYS A 101 0.83 0.12 35.07
N VAL A 102 1.14 0.47 33.83
CA VAL A 102 0.12 0.69 32.77
C VAL A 102 -0.60 -0.62 32.40
N SER A 103 0.04 -1.76 32.65
CA SER A 103 -0.53 -3.09 32.43
C SER A 103 -1.51 -3.48 33.55
N LYS A 104 -2.71 -3.91 33.16
CA LYS A 104 -3.82 -4.26 34.09
C LYS A 104 -3.93 -5.76 34.40
N PHE A 105 -3.29 -6.60 33.59
CA PHE A 105 -3.37 -8.06 33.69
C PHE A 105 -1.99 -8.65 33.92
N ALA A 106 -1.89 -9.55 34.90
CA ALA A 106 -0.68 -10.31 35.21
C ALA A 106 -0.89 -11.81 34.94
N TYR A 107 0.05 -12.42 34.23
CA TYR A 107 0.04 -13.85 33.86
C TYR A 107 1.23 -14.52 34.53
N LYS A 108 0.97 -15.40 35.51
CA LYS A 108 2.04 -16.13 36.18
C LYS A 108 2.71 -17.06 35.18
N ILE A 109 4.04 -17.03 35.12
CA ILE A 109 4.83 -17.94 34.28
C ILE A 109 5.15 -19.17 35.13
N ASN A 110 4.54 -20.30 34.81
CA ASN A 110 4.73 -21.56 35.55
C ASN A 110 5.97 -22.31 35.07
N HIS A 111 6.11 -22.44 33.76
CA HIS A 111 7.23 -23.11 33.12
C HIS A 111 7.76 -22.26 31.98
N LEU A 112 9.07 -22.23 31.83
CA LEU A 112 9.74 -21.64 30.68
C LEU A 112 10.55 -22.74 29.99
N TYR A 113 10.20 -23.02 28.75
CA TYR A 113 10.96 -23.90 27.86
C TYR A 113 11.81 -23.04 26.95
N LYS A 114 13.08 -23.42 26.78
CA LYS A 114 13.96 -22.87 25.75
C LYS A 114 13.98 -23.85 24.58
N LEU A 115 13.75 -23.35 23.37
CA LEU A 115 13.81 -24.15 22.16
C LEU A 115 15.24 -24.64 21.95
N VAL A 116 15.40 -25.94 21.69
CA VAL A 116 16.71 -26.56 21.38
C VAL A 116 17.31 -25.92 20.13
N ASN A 117 16.46 -25.65 19.14
CA ASN A 117 16.80 -24.90 17.93
C ASN A 117 15.95 -23.63 17.91
N PRO A 118 16.49 -22.47 18.35
CA PRO A 118 15.81 -21.20 18.19
C PRO A 118 15.44 -20.96 16.73
N ILE A 119 14.21 -20.49 16.49
CA ILE A 119 13.74 -20.22 15.13
C ILE A 119 14.19 -18.80 14.77
N ASP A 120 15.19 -18.71 13.92
CA ASP A 120 15.63 -17.44 13.35
C ASP A 120 14.48 -16.78 12.57
N SER A 121 14.41 -15.45 12.62
CA SER A 121 13.52 -14.68 11.77
C SER A 121 13.55 -15.09 10.29
N LYS A 122 14.71 -15.55 9.78
CA LYS A 122 14.91 -16.06 8.42
C LYS A 122 14.30 -17.46 8.19
N GLN A 123 14.13 -18.25 9.24
CA GLN A 123 13.55 -19.60 9.20
C GLN A 123 12.03 -19.62 9.41
N LEU A 124 11.44 -18.52 9.87
CA LEU A 124 10.01 -18.31 9.77
C LEU A 124 9.65 -18.25 8.28
N LYS A 125 9.36 -19.42 7.68
CA LYS A 125 8.93 -19.51 6.28
C LYS A 125 7.83 -18.48 6.08
N ILE A 126 8.10 -17.49 5.23
CA ILE A 126 7.07 -16.58 4.75
C ILE A 126 6.12 -17.46 3.95
N HIS A 127 5.03 -17.87 4.59
CA HIS A 127 3.93 -18.44 3.86
C HIS A 127 3.41 -17.32 2.94
N HIS A 128 3.37 -17.59 1.65
CA HIS A 128 2.63 -16.79 0.69
C HIS A 128 1.23 -17.40 0.64
N PRO A 129 0.28 -17.01 1.52
CA PRO A 129 -1.11 -17.40 1.29
C PRO A 129 -1.46 -16.83 -0.08
N LEU A 130 -1.63 -17.72 -1.05
CA LEU A 130 -1.86 -17.35 -2.44
C LEU A 130 -3.14 -16.52 -2.47
N GLY A 131 -3.04 -15.27 -2.94
CA GLY A 131 -4.23 -14.50 -3.26
C GLY A 131 -5.01 -15.20 -4.35
N GLY A 132 -6.32 -14.96 -4.45
CA GLY A 132 -7.18 -15.60 -5.46
C GLY A 132 -6.59 -15.49 -6.88
N GLY A 133 -6.07 -14.32 -7.24
CA GLY A 133 -5.41 -14.09 -8.54
C GLY A 133 -4.18 -14.96 -8.77
N SER A 134 -3.42 -15.31 -7.73
CA SER A 134 -2.21 -16.13 -7.85
C SER A 134 -2.53 -17.55 -8.33
N TYR A 135 -3.69 -18.11 -7.97
CA TYR A 135 -4.14 -19.42 -8.46
C TYR A 135 -4.55 -19.38 -9.94
N VAL A 136 -5.09 -18.25 -10.40
CA VAL A 136 -5.59 -18.06 -11.76
C VAL A 136 -4.44 -17.79 -12.72
N PHE A 137 -3.63 -16.78 -12.41
CA PHE A 137 -2.64 -16.27 -13.36
C PHE A 137 -1.35 -17.08 -13.37
N LYS A 138 -0.94 -17.66 -12.22
CA LYS A 138 0.32 -18.40 -12.07
C LYS A 138 1.46 -17.62 -12.74
N GLU A 139 2.27 -18.21 -13.61
CA GLU A 139 3.37 -17.53 -14.31
C GLU A 139 2.95 -16.77 -15.58
N LYS A 140 1.66 -16.77 -15.94
CA LYS A 140 1.14 -16.24 -17.21
C LYS A 140 0.54 -14.84 -17.11
N TYR A 141 0.80 -14.10 -16.03
CA TYR A 141 0.12 -12.82 -15.81
C TYR A 141 0.45 -11.77 -16.87
N ILE A 142 1.71 -11.69 -17.32
CA ILE A 142 2.10 -10.80 -18.41
C ILE A 142 1.42 -11.18 -19.72
N ASP A 143 1.34 -12.47 -20.05
CA ASP A 143 0.68 -12.94 -21.27
C ASP A 143 -0.83 -12.61 -21.21
N TYR A 144 -1.46 -12.77 -20.04
CA TYR A 144 -2.84 -12.34 -19.82
C TYR A 144 -3.02 -10.83 -20.04
N ILE A 145 -2.09 -9.98 -19.58
CA ILE A 145 -2.13 -8.53 -19.86
C ILE A 145 -2.03 -8.29 -21.36
N LEU A 146 -1.12 -8.97 -22.07
CA LEU A 146 -0.93 -8.82 -23.52
C LEU A 146 -2.20 -9.17 -24.31
N GLU A 147 -2.96 -10.18 -23.88
CA GLU A 147 -4.25 -10.55 -24.48
C GLU A 147 -5.30 -9.43 -24.38
N HIS A 148 -5.19 -8.56 -23.37
CA HIS A 148 -6.12 -7.44 -23.11
C HIS A 148 -5.57 -6.09 -23.59
N VAL A 149 -4.39 -6.08 -24.24
CA VAL A 149 -3.73 -4.90 -24.79
C VAL A 149 -3.46 -5.14 -26.27
N SER A 150 -4.48 -4.85 -27.08
CA SER A 150 -4.54 -5.26 -28.49
C SER A 150 -3.56 -4.49 -29.40
N LYS A 151 -3.33 -3.20 -29.15
CA LYS A 151 -2.49 -2.34 -30.01
C LYS A 151 -1.00 -2.56 -29.76
N SER A 152 -0.16 -2.29 -30.77
CA SER A 152 1.30 -2.41 -30.66
C SER A 152 1.90 -1.39 -29.70
N ASP A 153 1.33 -0.19 -29.70
CA ASP A 153 1.75 0.91 -28.86
C ASP A 153 0.92 0.91 -27.59
N VAL A 154 1.56 1.15 -26.45
CA VAL A 154 0.96 1.06 -25.11
C VAL A 154 1.36 2.27 -24.30
N ARG A 155 0.36 2.96 -23.74
CA ARG A 155 0.56 4.04 -22.77
C ARG A 155 0.15 3.56 -21.38
N ILE A 156 1.09 3.57 -20.45
CA ILE A 156 0.84 3.21 -19.06
C ILE A 156 0.62 4.48 -18.25
N SER A 157 -0.61 4.68 -17.78
CA SER A 157 -0.96 5.82 -16.93
C SER A 157 -0.71 5.51 -15.45
N ILE A 158 0.11 6.34 -14.82
CA ILE A 158 0.31 6.44 -13.36
C ILE A 158 -0.13 7.83 -12.89
N GLY A 159 -0.45 7.98 -11.61
CA GLY A 159 -0.95 9.27 -11.10
C GLY A 159 -0.42 9.63 -9.72
N ALA A 160 -0.17 10.92 -9.50
CA ALA A 160 0.26 11.42 -8.20
C ALA A 160 -0.20 12.86 -7.93
N GLN A 161 -0.28 13.19 -6.64
CA GLN A 161 -0.54 14.54 -6.14
C GLN A 161 0.78 15.14 -5.65
N PRO A 162 1.36 16.13 -6.36
CA PRO A 162 2.66 16.72 -6.03
C PRO A 162 2.56 17.80 -4.94
N ASN A 163 1.98 17.45 -3.79
CA ASN A 163 1.91 18.30 -2.58
C ASN A 163 2.97 17.89 -1.53
N GLY A 164 4.08 17.34 -1.99
CA GLY A 164 5.17 16.81 -1.18
C GLY A 164 5.97 15.77 -1.96
N SER A 165 7.11 15.37 -1.40
CA SER A 165 7.91 14.23 -1.86
C SER A 165 7.03 12.99 -2.08
N PRO A 166 7.25 12.19 -3.15
CA PRO A 166 6.50 10.96 -3.38
C PRO A 166 6.54 10.05 -2.15
N HIS A 167 5.38 9.76 -1.55
CA HIS A 167 5.33 8.81 -0.42
C HIS A 167 5.75 7.41 -0.89
N PHE A 168 6.19 6.55 0.03
CA PHE A 168 6.74 5.23 -0.33
C PHE A 168 5.80 4.37 -1.19
N GLY A 169 4.49 4.43 -0.95
CA GLY A 169 3.49 3.78 -1.80
C GLY A 169 3.53 4.25 -3.27
N THR A 170 3.76 5.55 -3.53
CA THR A 170 3.97 6.06 -4.90
C THR A 170 5.23 5.50 -5.53
N ILE A 171 6.34 5.40 -4.77
CA ILE A 171 7.60 4.83 -5.28
C ILE A 171 7.38 3.37 -5.72
N VAL A 172 6.66 2.60 -4.91
CA VAL A 172 6.26 1.21 -5.21
C VAL A 172 5.41 1.13 -6.49
N THR A 173 4.35 1.95 -6.58
CA THR A 173 3.47 1.96 -7.77
C THR A 173 4.23 2.35 -9.04
N PHE A 174 5.12 3.35 -8.96
CA PHE A 174 5.91 3.78 -10.12
C PHE A 174 6.91 2.71 -10.53
N SER A 175 7.61 2.10 -9.56
CA SER A 175 8.54 0.99 -9.83
C SER A 175 7.82 -0.16 -10.54
N LEU A 176 6.64 -0.57 -10.05
CA LEU A 176 5.82 -1.60 -10.70
C LEU A 176 5.39 -1.20 -12.12
N ALA A 177 5.04 0.05 -12.35
CA ALA A 177 4.63 0.54 -13.67
C ALA A 177 5.76 0.47 -14.69
N PHE A 178 6.97 0.89 -14.31
CA PHE A 178 8.14 0.80 -15.17
C PHE A 178 8.60 -0.67 -15.38
N SER A 179 8.50 -1.50 -14.35
CA SER A 179 8.75 -2.94 -14.48
C SER A 179 7.77 -3.61 -15.46
N LEU A 180 6.48 -3.29 -15.38
CA LEU A 180 5.49 -3.74 -16.36
C LEU A 180 5.84 -3.24 -17.76
N ALA A 181 6.18 -1.96 -17.88
CA ALA A 181 6.51 -1.35 -19.15
C ALA A 181 7.69 -2.03 -19.84
N GLN A 182 8.77 -2.33 -19.08
CA GLN A 182 9.93 -3.04 -19.59
C GLN A 182 9.56 -4.46 -20.05
N GLN A 183 8.74 -5.18 -19.29
CA GLN A 183 8.32 -6.54 -19.66
C GLN A 183 7.44 -6.56 -20.91
N LEU A 184 6.52 -5.60 -21.07
CA LEU A 184 5.73 -5.44 -22.29
C LEU A 184 6.62 -5.07 -23.49
N LYS A 185 7.62 -4.20 -23.28
CA LYS A 185 8.61 -3.84 -24.30
C LYS A 185 9.42 -5.06 -24.75
N ASN A 186 9.87 -5.89 -23.82
CA ASN A 186 10.58 -7.13 -24.11
C ASN A 186 9.72 -8.15 -24.87
N LYS A 187 8.39 -8.03 -24.78
CA LYS A 187 7.41 -8.82 -25.55
C LYS A 187 7.02 -8.17 -26.89
N GLY A 188 7.73 -7.12 -27.31
CA GLY A 188 7.58 -6.48 -28.62
C GLY A 188 6.58 -5.33 -28.68
N LYS A 189 6.08 -4.82 -27.55
CA LYS A 189 5.24 -3.61 -27.52
C LYS A 189 6.08 -2.34 -27.52
N ASN A 190 5.57 -1.26 -28.09
CA ASN A 190 6.15 0.08 -27.92
C ASN A 190 5.50 0.75 -26.71
N VAL A 191 6.25 0.98 -25.63
CA VAL A 191 5.66 1.39 -24.35
C VAL A 191 6.18 2.75 -23.89
N GLU A 192 5.25 3.60 -23.44
CA GLU A 192 5.51 4.90 -22.82
C GLU A 192 4.76 4.98 -21.47
N VAL A 193 5.41 5.52 -20.44
CA VAL A 193 4.77 5.78 -19.13
C VAL A 193 4.34 7.24 -19.03
N ILE A 194 3.08 7.47 -18.65
CA ILE A 194 2.48 8.80 -18.54
C ILE A 194 2.20 9.10 -17.06
N LEU A 195 2.93 10.04 -16.47
CA LEU A 195 2.59 10.57 -15.16
C LEU A 195 1.50 11.63 -15.29
N GLU A 196 0.30 11.27 -14.85
CA GLU A 196 -0.83 12.18 -14.70
C GLU A 196 -0.75 12.93 -13.37
N LEU A 197 -0.33 14.19 -13.43
CA LEU A 197 -0.35 15.06 -12.28
C LEU A 197 -1.78 15.41 -11.89
N VAL A 198 -2.04 15.28 -10.59
CA VAL A 198 -3.24 15.83 -9.96
C VAL A 198 -2.87 17.18 -9.35
N ASP A 199 -2.49 18.11 -10.22
CA ASP A 199 -2.12 19.49 -9.89
C ASP A 199 -3.33 20.33 -9.43
N THR A 200 -4.54 19.83 -9.66
CA THR A 200 -5.80 20.35 -9.10
C THR A 200 -6.12 19.83 -7.69
N ALA A 201 -5.22 19.05 -7.07
CA ALA A 201 -5.36 18.68 -5.67
C ALA A 201 -5.37 19.91 -4.76
N ILE A 202 -5.90 19.75 -3.56
CA ILE A 202 -6.04 20.82 -2.58
C ILE A 202 -4.67 21.32 -2.10
N SER A 203 -4.47 22.63 -2.14
CA SER A 203 -3.35 23.34 -1.51
C SER A 203 -3.82 24.11 -0.29
N GLU A 204 -4.90 24.87 -0.44
CA GLU A 204 -5.54 25.64 0.63
C GLU A 204 -7.01 25.23 0.75
N GLU A 205 -7.53 25.17 1.98
CA GLU A 205 -8.96 24.96 2.26
C GLU A 205 -9.53 26.20 2.96
N HIS A 206 -10.70 26.65 2.48
CA HIS A 206 -11.43 27.78 3.05
C HIS A 206 -12.88 27.36 3.30
N SER A 207 -13.52 27.88 4.35
CA SER A 207 -14.92 27.54 4.67
C SER A 207 -15.78 28.80 4.74
N PHE A 208 -16.83 28.85 3.92
CA PHE A 208 -17.80 29.94 3.88
C PHE A 208 -19.22 29.36 3.95
N ASN A 209 -20.03 29.80 4.92
CA ASN A 209 -21.43 29.37 5.06
C ASN A 209 -21.62 27.83 5.00
N ASN A 210 -20.78 27.07 5.72
CA ASN A 210 -20.75 25.59 5.73
C ASN A 210 -20.44 24.91 4.38
N ILE A 211 -19.96 25.67 3.39
CA ILE A 211 -19.41 25.16 2.14
C ILE A 211 -17.89 25.25 2.20
N LYS A 212 -17.23 24.14 1.82
CA LYS A 212 -15.78 24.07 1.73
C LYS A 212 -15.35 24.45 0.32
N TYR A 213 -14.45 25.41 0.23
CA TYR A 213 -13.78 25.83 -0.99
C TYR A 213 -12.30 25.44 -0.92
N GLN A 214 -11.67 25.30 -2.08
CA GLN A 214 -10.24 25.05 -2.16
C GLN A 214 -9.57 25.87 -3.25
N LYS A 215 -8.28 26.12 -3.06
CA LYS A 215 -7.37 26.49 -4.15
C LYS A 215 -6.48 25.30 -4.50
N SER A 216 -6.22 25.10 -5.79
CA SER A 216 -5.41 23.99 -6.29
C SER A 216 -3.91 24.24 -6.12
N LEU A 217 -3.11 23.16 -6.13
CA LEU A 217 -1.64 23.23 -6.13
C LEU A 217 -1.10 24.04 -7.32
N SER A 218 -1.74 23.90 -8.48
CA SER A 218 -1.39 24.67 -9.67
C SER A 218 -1.68 26.16 -9.49
N TYR A 219 -2.82 26.51 -8.87
CA TYR A 219 -3.17 27.91 -8.62
C TYR A 219 -2.22 28.58 -7.61
N THR A 220 -1.90 27.90 -6.51
CA THR A 220 -1.00 28.41 -5.46
C THR A 220 0.48 28.29 -5.82
N LYS A 221 0.80 27.59 -6.92
CA LYS A 221 2.16 27.21 -7.33
C LYS A 221 2.91 26.33 -6.32
N GLU A 222 2.20 25.68 -5.40
CA GLU A 222 2.80 24.76 -4.42
C GLU A 222 3.44 23.55 -5.10
N ILE A 223 2.92 23.16 -6.27
CA ILE A 223 3.45 22.08 -7.10
C ILE A 223 4.93 22.28 -7.47
N ASP A 224 5.35 23.52 -7.71
CA ASP A 224 6.71 23.86 -8.19
C ASP A 224 7.78 23.48 -7.15
N LYS A 225 7.41 23.38 -5.86
CA LYS A 225 8.32 23.00 -4.77
C LYS A 225 8.60 21.49 -4.71
N HIS A 226 7.81 20.68 -5.41
CA HIS A 226 7.80 19.24 -5.21
C HIS A 226 7.94 18.43 -6.49
N ILE A 227 7.71 19.04 -7.65
CA ILE A 227 7.72 18.34 -8.93
C ILE A 227 9.06 17.67 -9.25
N ASP A 228 10.17 18.31 -8.87
CA ASP A 228 11.53 17.80 -9.11
C ASP A 228 11.77 16.41 -8.50
N TYR A 229 11.16 16.08 -7.36
CA TYR A 229 11.25 14.75 -6.77
C TYR A 229 10.60 13.68 -7.66
N TYR A 230 9.47 14.00 -8.30
CA TYR A 230 8.79 13.08 -9.22
C TYR A 230 9.59 12.92 -10.50
N GLU A 231 10.13 14.01 -11.05
CA GLU A 231 10.97 13.94 -12.24
C GLU A 231 12.26 13.15 -11.99
N GLY A 232 12.91 13.36 -10.84
CA GLY A 232 14.10 12.62 -10.42
C GLY A 232 13.83 11.12 -10.36
N LEU A 233 12.75 10.73 -9.67
CA LEU A 233 12.32 9.34 -9.58
C LEU A 233 12.04 8.73 -10.96
N LEU A 234 11.32 9.43 -11.84
CA LEU A 234 11.03 8.95 -13.20
C LEU A 234 12.29 8.81 -14.06
N ARG A 235 13.25 9.74 -13.97
CA ARG A 235 14.54 9.66 -14.66
C ARG A 235 15.34 8.43 -14.22
N LYS A 236 15.31 8.10 -12.93
CA LYS A 236 15.95 6.88 -12.42
C LYS A 236 15.27 5.61 -12.94
N LEU A 237 13.95 5.52 -12.84
CA LEU A 237 13.21 4.36 -13.36
C LEU A 237 13.34 4.20 -14.87
N ASN A 238 13.39 5.30 -15.63
CA ASN A 238 13.74 5.30 -17.05
C ASN A 238 15.13 4.70 -17.29
N SER A 239 16.12 5.05 -16.48
CA SER A 239 17.49 4.54 -16.65
C SER A 239 17.61 3.02 -16.43
N TYR A 240 16.80 2.44 -15.54
CA TYR A 240 16.79 0.99 -15.30
C TYR A 240 16.00 0.22 -16.36
N SER A 241 14.87 0.79 -16.79
CA SER A 241 13.91 0.12 -17.66
C SER A 241 14.18 0.32 -19.16
N GLY A 242 14.83 1.43 -19.53
CA GLY A 242 14.91 1.92 -20.91
C GLY A 242 13.56 2.36 -21.49
N VAL A 243 12.57 2.66 -20.64
CA VAL A 243 11.21 3.07 -21.05
C VAL A 243 11.05 4.57 -20.93
N VAL A 244 10.67 5.22 -22.03
CA VAL A 244 10.41 6.66 -22.07
C VAL A 244 9.19 7.03 -21.24
N PHE A 245 9.17 8.26 -20.72
CA PHE A 245 8.04 8.77 -19.96
C PHE A 245 7.73 10.21 -20.33
N MET A 246 6.48 10.59 -20.07
CA MET A 246 6.04 11.99 -20.12
C MET A 246 5.28 12.36 -18.83
N ILE A 247 5.25 13.66 -18.54
CA ILE A 247 4.50 14.22 -17.42
C ILE A 247 3.40 15.11 -17.98
N ARG A 248 2.18 14.93 -17.50
CA ARG A 248 0.98 15.60 -18.01
C ARG A 248 0.19 16.24 -16.89
N LYS A 249 -0.21 17.51 -17.02
CA LYS A 249 -1.11 18.19 -16.08
C LYS A 249 -2.57 17.79 -16.33
N GLN A 250 -3.45 18.04 -15.36
CA GLN A 250 -4.86 17.74 -15.57
C GLN A 250 -5.48 18.56 -16.72
N SER A 251 -5.02 19.80 -16.94
CA SER A 251 -5.45 20.63 -18.08
C SER A 251 -5.17 19.97 -19.43
N ASP A 252 -4.02 19.33 -19.56
CA ASP A 252 -3.58 18.66 -20.79
C ASP A 252 -4.41 17.39 -21.02
N PHE A 253 -4.64 16.60 -19.96
CA PHE A 253 -5.57 15.46 -20.01
C PHE A 253 -7.00 15.91 -20.38
N ASN A 254 -7.45 17.02 -19.82
CA ASN A 254 -8.78 17.57 -20.10
C ASN A 254 -8.91 18.23 -21.47
N SER A 255 -7.80 18.47 -22.16
CA SER A 255 -7.80 18.92 -23.56
C SER A 255 -8.02 17.77 -24.55
N HIS A 256 -8.29 16.56 -24.06
CA HIS A 256 -8.57 15.40 -24.89
C HIS A 256 -9.78 15.64 -25.82
N PRO A 257 -9.74 15.23 -27.10
CA PRO A 257 -10.83 15.47 -28.06
C PRO A 257 -12.21 14.95 -27.61
N ARG A 258 -12.22 13.85 -26.85
CA ARG A 258 -13.45 13.25 -26.30
C ARG A 258 -13.89 13.81 -24.94
N MET A 259 -13.14 14.73 -24.34
CA MET A 259 -13.42 15.19 -22.98
C MET A 259 -14.81 15.83 -22.86
N SER A 260 -15.16 16.73 -23.78
CA SER A 260 -16.45 17.43 -23.75
C SER A 260 -17.63 16.47 -23.87
N GLU A 261 -17.55 15.45 -24.72
CA GLU A 261 -18.56 14.39 -24.87
C GLU A 261 -18.74 13.59 -23.57
N VAL A 262 -17.63 13.20 -22.94
CA VAL A 262 -17.64 12.46 -21.67
C VAL A 262 -18.23 13.31 -20.54
N ILE A 263 -17.83 14.57 -20.43
CA ILE A 263 -18.36 15.48 -19.41
C ILE A 263 -19.83 15.77 -19.63
N SER A 264 -20.27 15.98 -20.88
CA SER A 264 -21.68 16.18 -21.22
C SER A 264 -22.54 15.00 -20.79
N THR A 265 -22.07 13.77 -21.02
CA THR A 265 -22.75 12.54 -20.58
C THR A 265 -22.79 12.42 -19.05
N ILE A 266 -21.70 12.78 -18.36
CA ILE A 266 -21.66 12.81 -16.89
C ILE A 266 -22.63 13.86 -16.33
N ILE A 267 -22.70 15.06 -16.91
CA ILE A 267 -23.63 16.11 -16.49
C ILE A 267 -25.06 15.66 -16.73
N LYS A 268 -25.35 15.01 -17.86
CA LYS A 268 -26.67 14.43 -18.15
C LYS A 268 -27.10 13.43 -17.08
N GLU A 269 -26.21 12.54 -16.66
CA GLU A 269 -26.48 11.50 -15.64
C GLU A 269 -26.10 11.93 -14.21
N ARG A 270 -25.90 13.24 -13.96
CA ARG A 270 -25.32 13.78 -12.71
C ARG A 270 -26.02 13.35 -11.43
N GLU A 271 -27.34 13.11 -11.44
CA GLU A 271 -28.08 12.67 -10.26
C GLU A 271 -27.68 11.24 -9.85
N LYS A 272 -27.56 10.33 -10.83
CA LYS A 272 -27.15 8.95 -10.61
C LYS A 272 -25.66 8.89 -10.26
N ILE A 273 -24.83 9.57 -11.03
CA ILE A 273 -23.38 9.63 -10.81
C ILE A 273 -23.06 10.32 -9.47
N GLY A 274 -23.74 11.41 -9.14
CA GLY A 274 -23.58 12.11 -7.87
C GLY A 274 -23.99 11.25 -6.67
N SER A 275 -25.08 10.49 -6.79
CA SER A 275 -25.51 9.54 -5.76
C SER A 275 -24.50 8.39 -5.57
N LEU A 276 -23.88 7.92 -6.66
CA LEU A 276 -22.89 6.84 -6.63
C LEU A 276 -21.55 7.33 -6.05
N LEU A 277 -21.01 8.43 -6.58
CA LEU A 277 -19.67 8.91 -6.25
C LEU A 277 -19.62 9.73 -4.96
N SER A 278 -20.74 10.32 -4.56
CA SER A 278 -20.84 11.23 -3.41
C SER A 278 -22.10 10.96 -2.58
N PRO A 279 -22.28 9.79 -1.94
CA PRO A 279 -23.54 9.37 -1.33
C PRO A 279 -24.10 10.34 -0.27
N LYS A 280 -23.23 11.11 0.40
CA LYS A 280 -23.63 12.13 1.38
C LYS A 280 -24.25 13.38 0.72
N SER A 281 -23.67 13.87 -0.38
CA SER A 281 -24.10 15.12 -1.01
C SER A 281 -24.97 14.92 -2.24
N LYS A 282 -24.93 13.71 -2.84
CA LYS A 282 -25.63 13.30 -4.07
C LYS A 282 -25.33 14.16 -5.30
N VAL A 283 -24.35 15.06 -5.22
CA VAL A 283 -23.89 15.90 -6.32
C VAL A 283 -22.53 15.44 -6.82
N ILE A 284 -22.30 15.62 -8.12
CA ILE A 284 -20.98 15.42 -8.71
C ILE A 284 -20.05 16.55 -8.25
N ALA A 285 -18.85 16.17 -7.78
CA ALA A 285 -17.82 17.14 -7.39
C ALA A 285 -16.98 17.55 -8.61
N LEU A 286 -17.68 18.09 -9.61
CA LEU A 286 -17.12 18.82 -10.74
C LEU A 286 -16.86 20.26 -10.27
N ARG A 287 -15.67 20.80 -10.51
CA ARG A 287 -15.31 22.12 -9.99
C ARG A 287 -14.86 23.03 -11.10
N VAL A 288 -15.25 24.29 -11.00
CA VAL A 288 -14.84 25.40 -11.87
C VAL A 288 -14.25 26.46 -10.95
N ALA A 289 -12.93 26.59 -10.97
CA ALA A 289 -12.23 27.56 -10.14
C ALA A 289 -12.60 29.00 -10.55
N CYS A 290 -12.73 29.89 -9.56
CA CYS A 290 -12.94 31.31 -9.81
C CYS A 290 -11.74 31.88 -10.60
N PRO A 291 -11.96 32.58 -11.73
CA PRO A 291 -10.87 33.12 -12.54
C PRO A 291 -10.07 34.23 -11.84
N GLN A 292 -10.62 34.84 -10.77
CA GLN A 292 -9.98 35.94 -10.05
C GLN A 292 -9.14 35.46 -8.86
N CYS A 293 -9.69 34.55 -8.03
CA CYS A 293 -9.02 34.12 -6.79
C CYS A 293 -8.75 32.62 -6.69
N GLY A 294 -9.12 31.82 -7.68
CA GLY A 294 -8.85 30.38 -7.74
C GLY A 294 -9.70 29.52 -6.80
N LEU A 295 -10.59 30.12 -6.01
CA LEU A 295 -11.50 29.36 -5.15
C LEU A 295 -12.47 28.53 -5.98
N ALA A 296 -12.56 27.24 -5.67
CA ALA A 296 -13.52 26.31 -6.25
C ALA A 296 -14.30 25.59 -5.14
N ASP A 297 -15.62 25.43 -5.29
CA ASP A 297 -16.42 24.60 -4.37
C ASP A 297 -15.88 23.17 -4.39
N LYS A 298 -15.33 22.72 -3.26
CA LYS A 298 -14.64 21.42 -3.13
C LYS A 298 -15.53 20.24 -3.54
N HIS A 299 -16.84 20.38 -3.36
CA HIS A 299 -17.81 19.32 -3.56
C HIS A 299 -18.82 19.62 -4.68
N GLY A 300 -18.70 20.76 -5.37
CA GLY A 300 -19.63 21.18 -6.42
C GLY A 300 -21.08 21.39 -5.93
N LYS A 301 -21.28 21.68 -4.64
CA LYS A 301 -22.62 21.83 -4.02
C LYS A 301 -23.38 23.04 -4.54
N LYS A 302 -22.67 24.10 -4.94
CA LYS A 302 -23.25 25.35 -5.44
C LYS A 302 -23.31 25.43 -6.96
N ASN A 303 -22.93 24.38 -7.68
CA ASN A 303 -23.00 24.39 -9.13
C ASN A 303 -24.44 24.35 -9.62
N ILE A 304 -24.73 25.13 -10.65
CA ILE A 304 -25.95 25.08 -11.45
C ILE A 304 -25.55 24.61 -12.85
N TYR A 305 -26.37 23.74 -13.44
CA TYR A 305 -26.12 23.18 -14.77
C TYR A 305 -27.19 23.68 -15.72
N GLU A 306 -26.78 24.40 -16.75
CA GLU A 306 -27.65 24.83 -17.85
C GLU A 306 -27.40 23.91 -19.05
N GLY A 307 -28.38 23.07 -19.36
CA GLY A 307 -28.18 21.97 -20.30
C GLY A 307 -27.15 20.98 -19.78
N ASN A 308 -26.34 20.44 -20.71
CA ASN A 308 -25.30 19.46 -20.40
C ASN A 308 -23.88 19.98 -20.61
N ASN A 309 -23.72 21.24 -21.01
CA ASN A 309 -22.44 21.81 -21.38
C ASN A 309 -22.10 23.13 -20.70
N ASN A 310 -22.99 23.73 -19.90
CA ASN A 310 -22.68 24.94 -19.17
C ASN A 310 -22.78 24.72 -17.65
N VAL A 311 -21.68 25.01 -16.94
CA VAL A 311 -21.59 24.91 -15.48
C VAL A 311 -21.42 26.30 -14.89
N ILE A 312 -22.41 26.75 -14.12
CA ILE A 312 -22.33 27.99 -13.35
C ILE A 312 -21.89 27.65 -11.93
N SER A 313 -20.74 28.14 -11.52
CA SER A 313 -20.23 28.00 -10.15
C SER A 313 -20.27 29.35 -9.44
N SER A 314 -20.15 29.36 -8.11
CA SER A 314 -20.23 30.57 -7.30
C SER A 314 -19.00 30.72 -6.43
N CYS A 315 -18.25 31.80 -6.65
CA CYS A 315 -17.21 32.24 -5.74
C CYS A 315 -17.86 33.01 -4.56
N PRO A 316 -17.46 32.77 -3.30
CA PRO A 316 -17.97 33.54 -2.16
C PRO A 316 -17.52 35.01 -2.17
N GLU A 317 -16.45 35.33 -2.90
CA GLU A 317 -15.87 36.69 -2.97
C GLU A 317 -16.26 37.43 -4.25
N HIS A 318 -16.29 36.72 -5.39
CA HIS A 318 -16.45 37.33 -6.72
C HIS A 318 -17.80 37.01 -7.39
N GLY A 319 -18.68 36.28 -6.72
CA GLY A 319 -20.00 35.94 -7.25
C GLY A 319 -19.99 34.80 -8.28
N PRO A 320 -21.06 34.66 -9.09
CA PRO A 320 -21.20 33.57 -10.04
C PRO A 320 -20.31 33.73 -11.27
N HIS A 321 -19.79 32.62 -11.78
CA HIS A 321 -19.04 32.53 -13.02
C HIS A 321 -19.40 31.23 -13.76
N SER A 322 -19.50 31.30 -15.08
CA SER A 322 -19.87 30.17 -15.93
C SER A 322 -18.68 29.58 -16.68
N LEU A 323 -18.80 28.32 -17.07
CA LEU A 323 -17.87 27.63 -17.94
C LEU A 323 -18.63 26.73 -18.92
N ASP A 324 -18.34 26.95 -20.21
CA ASP A 324 -18.79 26.11 -21.32
C ASP A 324 -17.82 24.93 -21.48
N THR A 325 -18.27 23.72 -21.14
CA THR A 325 -17.46 22.49 -21.13
C THR A 325 -17.14 21.99 -22.55
N ASP A 326 -17.83 22.48 -23.57
CA ASP A 326 -17.51 22.15 -24.96
C ASP A 326 -16.34 22.98 -25.48
N LYS A 327 -16.14 24.18 -24.92
CA LYS A 327 -15.07 25.10 -25.32
C LYS A 327 -13.87 25.06 -24.40
N GLU A 328 -14.09 24.91 -23.09
CA GLU A 328 -13.06 25.06 -22.08
C GLU A 328 -12.93 23.86 -21.10
N PRO A 329 -12.99 22.59 -21.56
CA PRO A 329 -12.89 21.43 -20.68
C PRO A 329 -11.57 21.39 -19.88
N GLN A 330 -10.49 21.97 -20.42
CA GLN A 330 -9.17 22.06 -19.78
C GLN A 330 -9.16 22.78 -18.43
N LYS A 331 -10.17 23.62 -18.14
CA LYS A 331 -10.29 24.33 -16.86
C LYS A 331 -11.07 23.56 -15.80
N LEU A 332 -11.65 22.40 -16.14
CA LEU A 332 -12.40 21.59 -15.20
C LEU A 332 -11.49 20.94 -14.17
N GLU A 333 -11.99 20.87 -12.93
CA GLU A 333 -11.36 20.07 -11.90
C GLU A 333 -12.29 19.00 -11.33
N PHE A 334 -11.69 17.90 -10.87
CA PHE A 334 -12.41 16.73 -10.38
C PHE A 334 -11.90 16.32 -9.00
N ASN A 335 -12.81 15.86 -8.14
CA ASN A 335 -12.39 15.07 -6.98
C ASN A 335 -11.88 13.68 -7.40
N THR A 336 -11.35 12.92 -6.45
CA THR A 336 -10.73 11.60 -6.73
C THR A 336 -11.69 10.60 -7.39
N PRO A 337 -12.90 10.34 -6.87
CA PRO A 337 -13.85 9.44 -7.52
C PRO A 337 -14.22 9.85 -8.95
N LEU A 338 -14.55 11.13 -9.17
CA LEU A 338 -14.96 11.62 -10.49
C LEU A 338 -13.79 11.55 -11.48
N ARG A 339 -12.58 11.93 -11.06
CA ARG A 339 -11.37 11.79 -11.90
C ARG A 339 -11.11 10.34 -12.30
N ASN A 340 -11.31 9.39 -11.37
CA ASN A 340 -11.12 7.97 -11.67
C ASN A 340 -12.09 7.49 -12.75
N LEU A 341 -13.35 7.91 -12.68
CA LEU A 341 -14.38 7.59 -13.66
C LEU A 341 -14.08 8.24 -15.01
N VAL A 342 -13.82 9.56 -15.04
CA VAL A 342 -13.49 10.30 -16.27
C VAL A 342 -12.29 9.68 -16.99
N LYS A 343 -11.21 9.37 -16.27
CA LYS A 343 -10.04 8.69 -16.84
C LYS A 343 -10.37 7.32 -17.41
N GLY A 344 -11.14 6.51 -16.69
CA GLY A 344 -11.55 5.20 -17.17
C GLY A 344 -12.32 5.28 -18.49
N VAL A 345 -13.30 6.19 -18.55
CA VAL A 345 -14.13 6.38 -19.75
C VAL A 345 -13.33 6.94 -20.92
N VAL A 346 -12.54 8.00 -20.72
CA VAL A 346 -11.72 8.59 -21.80
C VAL A 346 -10.74 7.58 -22.38
N TYR A 347 -10.08 6.79 -21.52
CA TYR A 347 -9.15 5.76 -21.98
C TYR A 347 -9.85 4.61 -22.71
N SER A 348 -11.09 4.27 -22.34
CA SER A 348 -11.91 3.30 -23.11
C SER A 348 -12.20 3.78 -24.51
N GLU A 349 -12.54 5.06 -24.68
CA GLU A 349 -12.80 5.62 -26.00
C GLU A 349 -11.55 5.55 -26.89
N ASP A 350 -10.38 5.89 -26.35
CA ASP A 350 -9.09 5.72 -27.05
C ASP A 350 -8.77 4.27 -27.38
N ASN A 351 -9.09 3.32 -26.49
CA ASN A 351 -8.84 1.90 -26.73
C ASN A 351 -9.68 1.36 -27.89
N LYS A 352 -10.93 1.81 -28.00
CA LYS A 352 -11.87 1.43 -29.07
C LYS A 352 -11.59 2.13 -30.39
N ASP A 353 -11.11 3.38 -30.34
CA ASP A 353 -10.90 4.18 -31.54
C ASP A 353 -9.70 3.62 -32.34
N VAL A 354 -9.99 3.10 -33.54
CA VAL A 354 -8.99 2.52 -34.45
C VAL A 354 -7.99 3.56 -34.97
N THR A 355 -8.33 4.86 -34.90
CA THR A 355 -7.45 5.96 -35.32
C THR A 355 -6.43 6.32 -34.25
N VAL A 356 -6.68 5.94 -32.99
CA VAL A 356 -5.74 6.11 -31.89
C VAL A 356 -4.72 4.97 -31.95
N PRO A 357 -3.41 5.22 -32.12
CA PRO A 357 -2.43 4.16 -32.41
C PRO A 357 -2.04 3.31 -31.20
N TYR A 358 -2.45 3.71 -29.98
CA TYR A 358 -2.03 3.09 -28.72
C TYR A 358 -3.21 2.59 -27.88
N SER A 359 -2.93 1.62 -27.01
CA SER A 359 -3.82 1.17 -25.93
C SER A 359 -3.39 1.75 -24.59
N TRP A 360 -4.35 2.15 -23.77
CA TRP A 360 -4.16 2.55 -22.39
C TRP A 360 -4.15 1.35 -21.44
N VAL A 361 -3.14 1.35 -20.57
CA VAL A 361 -3.07 0.53 -19.35
C VAL A 361 -2.95 1.48 -18.16
N ARG A 362 -3.52 1.12 -17.02
CA ARG A 362 -3.42 1.91 -15.78
C ARG A 362 -2.66 1.13 -14.72
N VAL A 363 -1.75 1.80 -14.02
CA VAL A 363 -1.09 1.24 -12.83
C VAL A 363 -1.36 2.17 -11.65
N THR A 364 -1.99 1.64 -10.60
CA THR A 364 -2.42 2.44 -9.43
C THR A 364 -2.27 1.66 -8.13
N GLY A 365 -2.36 2.34 -6.99
CA GLY A 365 -2.34 1.71 -5.67
C GLY A 365 -3.52 0.75 -5.45
N GLY A 366 -3.28 -0.36 -4.74
CA GLY A 366 -4.31 -1.33 -4.37
C GLY A 366 -5.41 -0.79 -3.46
N ASP A 367 -5.28 0.44 -2.94
CA ASP A 367 -6.34 1.13 -2.21
C ASP A 367 -7.51 1.56 -3.11
N TYR A 368 -7.31 1.56 -4.43
CA TYR A 368 -8.36 1.75 -5.42
C TYR A 368 -9.01 0.44 -5.87
N ALA A 369 -8.52 -0.73 -5.43
CA ALA A 369 -9.01 -2.03 -5.88
C ALA A 369 -10.31 -2.47 -5.17
N GLY A 370 -10.81 -3.66 -5.56
CA GLY A 370 -11.94 -4.32 -4.91
C GLY A 370 -13.23 -3.49 -4.96
N THR A 371 -13.93 -3.40 -3.82
CA THR A 371 -15.21 -2.70 -3.71
C THR A 371 -15.13 -1.25 -4.21
N TYR A 372 -14.01 -0.55 -3.99
CA TYR A 372 -13.88 0.82 -4.50
C TYR A 372 -14.03 0.84 -6.02
N GLN A 373 -13.26 0.01 -6.74
CA GLN A 373 -13.31 0.02 -8.20
C GLN A 373 -14.65 -0.49 -8.74
N GLU A 374 -15.17 -1.58 -8.18
CA GLU A 374 -16.44 -2.17 -8.60
C GLU A 374 -17.58 -1.18 -8.48
N GLN A 375 -17.66 -0.46 -7.36
CA GLN A 375 -18.75 0.47 -7.10
C GLN A 375 -18.54 1.81 -7.81
N ILE A 376 -17.32 2.34 -7.87
CA ILE A 376 -17.08 3.71 -8.32
C ILE A 376 -16.76 3.76 -9.82
N LEU A 377 -15.90 2.88 -10.32
CA LEU A 377 -15.56 2.86 -11.75
C LEU A 377 -16.56 2.02 -12.54
N TYR A 378 -16.72 0.74 -12.24
CA TYR A 378 -17.45 -0.18 -13.13
C TYR A 378 -18.94 0.15 -13.21
N LYS A 379 -19.59 0.33 -12.06
CA LYS A 379 -20.99 0.82 -12.05
C LYS A 379 -21.12 2.21 -12.65
N GLY A 380 -20.17 3.11 -12.39
CA GLY A 380 -20.16 4.45 -12.97
C GLY A 380 -20.10 4.42 -14.50
N ALA A 381 -19.18 3.64 -15.05
CA ALA A 381 -19.02 3.43 -16.49
C ALA A 381 -20.28 2.82 -17.11
N SER A 382 -20.86 1.80 -16.46
CA SER A 382 -22.13 1.20 -16.90
C SER A 382 -23.31 2.18 -16.90
N ILE A 383 -23.41 3.07 -15.90
CA ILE A 383 -24.44 4.14 -15.89
C ILE A 383 -24.26 5.09 -17.09
N LEU A 384 -23.01 5.36 -17.48
CA LEU A 384 -22.69 6.20 -18.64
C LEU A 384 -22.82 5.46 -19.99
N GLY A 385 -23.27 4.19 -19.99
CA GLY A 385 -23.42 3.39 -21.20
C GLY A 385 -22.12 2.80 -21.74
N VAL A 386 -21.03 2.82 -20.96
CA VAL A 386 -19.74 2.25 -21.34
C VAL A 386 -19.74 0.76 -21.00
N ASP A 387 -19.41 -0.08 -21.98
CA ASP A 387 -19.11 -1.48 -21.76
C ASP A 387 -17.90 -1.61 -20.84
N VAL A 388 -18.10 -2.22 -19.68
CA VAL A 388 -17.07 -2.37 -18.64
C VAL A 388 -15.94 -3.29 -19.06
N THR A 389 -16.17 -4.18 -20.04
CA THR A 389 -15.13 -5.06 -20.60
C THR A 389 -14.13 -4.31 -21.46
N GLU A 390 -14.52 -3.11 -21.92
CA GLU A 390 -13.71 -2.20 -22.73
C GLU A 390 -13.00 -1.13 -21.88
N LEU A 391 -13.09 -1.21 -20.56
CA LEU A 391 -12.29 -0.38 -19.65
C LEU A 391 -10.80 -0.71 -19.80
N PRO A 392 -9.91 0.29 -19.66
CA PRO A 392 -8.48 0.04 -19.73
C PRO A 392 -8.07 -1.00 -18.68
N PHE A 393 -7.14 -1.89 -19.04
CA PHE A 393 -6.58 -2.84 -18.08
C PHE A 393 -5.97 -2.09 -16.88
N ILE A 394 -6.26 -2.54 -15.66
CA ILE A 394 -5.78 -1.89 -14.43
C ILE A 394 -4.96 -2.87 -13.60
N LEU A 395 -3.68 -2.56 -13.45
CA LEU A 395 -2.79 -3.23 -12.52
C LEU A 395 -2.76 -2.48 -11.19
N TYR A 396 -3.01 -3.20 -10.11
CA TYR A 396 -2.98 -2.67 -8.76
C TYR A 396 -1.67 -3.05 -8.06
N SER A 397 -0.91 -2.04 -7.60
CA SER A 397 0.25 -2.31 -6.78
C SER A 397 -0.18 -2.77 -5.38
N PRO A 398 0.52 -3.75 -4.78
CA PRO A 398 0.31 -4.18 -3.40
C PRO A 398 0.25 -3.01 -2.41
N LEU A 399 -0.58 -3.15 -1.37
CA LEU A 399 -0.58 -2.20 -0.26
C LEU A 399 0.65 -2.39 0.61
N VAL A 400 1.27 -1.29 0.99
CA VAL A 400 2.25 -1.26 2.10
C VAL A 400 1.48 -1.02 3.39
N ILE A 401 1.63 -1.93 4.35
CA ILE A 401 0.91 -1.92 5.63
C ILE A 401 1.87 -1.87 6.82
N ASP A 402 1.45 -1.22 7.90
CA ASP A 402 2.23 -1.20 9.14
C ASP A 402 2.00 -2.45 10.01
N TRP A 403 2.58 -2.45 11.22
CA TRP A 403 2.45 -3.53 12.20
C TRP A 403 0.99 -3.82 12.62
N SER A 404 0.09 -2.85 12.48
CA SER A 404 -1.33 -3.01 12.78
C SER A 404 -2.15 -3.57 11.61
N GLY A 405 -1.51 -3.70 10.44
CA GLY A 405 -2.19 -4.03 9.18
C GLY A 405 -2.81 -2.82 8.49
N SER A 406 -2.59 -1.61 9.02
CA SER A 406 -3.11 -0.37 8.44
C SER A 406 -2.29 0.04 7.24
N LYS A 407 -2.95 0.52 6.18
CA LYS A 407 -2.28 1.09 5.01
C LYS A 407 -1.40 2.27 5.45
N LEU A 408 -0.18 2.25 4.97
CA LEU A 408 0.76 3.33 5.08
C LEU A 408 0.27 4.54 4.24
N SER A 409 -0.27 5.57 4.89
CA SER A 409 -1.07 6.62 4.23
C SER A 409 -0.37 7.96 4.17
N LYS A 410 -0.36 8.56 2.96
CA LYS A 410 0.11 9.94 2.72
C LYS A 410 -0.49 10.97 3.68
N SER A 411 -1.80 10.87 3.94
CA SER A 411 -2.54 11.86 4.74
C SER A 411 -2.14 11.90 6.21
N LEU A 412 -1.57 10.80 6.73
CA LEU A 412 -1.16 10.71 8.12
C LEU A 412 0.27 11.24 8.31
N TYR A 413 1.19 11.08 7.37
CA TYR A 413 2.54 11.66 7.48
C TYR A 413 2.58 13.18 7.58
N ILE A 414 1.57 13.84 7.01
CA ILE A 414 1.44 15.30 7.00
C ILE A 414 0.85 15.81 8.34
N SER A 415 0.22 14.94 9.13
CA SER A 415 -0.26 15.29 10.49
C SER A 415 0.85 15.11 11.54
N GLU A 416 1.04 16.09 12.41
CA GLU A 416 2.08 16.08 13.45
C GLU A 416 2.01 14.81 14.32
N GLY A 417 3.13 14.06 14.38
CA GLY A 417 3.33 12.90 15.26
C GLY A 417 2.96 11.53 14.69
N ALA A 418 2.21 11.46 13.59
CA ALA A 418 1.90 10.17 12.96
C ALA A 418 3.16 9.55 12.32
N TYR A 419 3.32 8.24 12.53
CA TYR A 419 4.52 7.46 12.15
C TYR A 419 5.83 7.90 12.81
N GLY A 420 5.79 8.64 13.93
CA GLY A 420 6.99 8.96 14.71
C GLY A 420 7.82 7.72 15.07
N TYR A 421 7.15 6.60 15.34
CA TYR A 421 7.80 5.31 15.59
C TYR A 421 8.70 4.82 14.44
N LEU A 422 8.41 5.17 13.17
CA LEU A 422 9.30 4.82 12.06
C LEU A 422 10.59 5.60 12.15
N LYS A 423 10.52 6.90 12.45
CA LYS A 423 11.72 7.74 12.65
C LYS A 423 12.53 7.28 13.86
N GLU A 424 11.87 6.99 14.98
CA GLU A 424 12.50 6.47 16.20
C GLU A 424 13.25 5.15 15.96
N GLN A 425 12.76 4.32 15.02
CA GLN A 425 13.37 3.05 14.64
C GLN A 425 14.37 3.15 13.48
N GLY A 426 14.62 4.36 12.94
CA GLY A 426 15.51 4.57 11.80
C GLY A 426 14.94 4.08 10.45
N TYR A 427 13.61 4.08 10.30
CA TYR A 427 12.87 3.65 9.11
C TYR A 427 12.14 4.83 8.41
N ASP A 428 12.67 6.03 8.55
CA ASP A 428 12.14 7.26 7.92
C ASP A 428 12.16 7.19 6.38
N TYR A 429 13.05 6.41 5.79
CA TYR A 429 13.07 6.11 4.35
C TYR A 429 11.80 5.42 3.82
N LEU A 430 10.95 4.85 4.68
CA LEU A 430 9.65 4.29 4.27
C LEU A 430 8.53 5.34 4.25
N ILE A 431 8.83 6.60 4.55
CA ILE A 431 7.87 7.70 4.53
C ILE A 431 7.74 8.25 3.11
N ASP A 432 8.85 8.72 2.55
CA ASP A 432 8.88 9.43 1.26
C ASP A 432 10.21 9.28 0.51
N TYR A 433 10.20 9.66 -0.77
CA TYR A 433 11.30 9.49 -1.72
C TYR A 433 12.56 10.27 -1.35
N SER A 434 12.46 11.50 -0.84
CA SER A 434 13.62 12.27 -0.39
C SER A 434 14.36 11.56 0.74
N SER A 435 13.62 11.05 1.74
CA SER A 435 14.21 10.27 2.83
C SER A 435 14.78 8.93 2.32
N PHE A 436 14.08 8.29 1.38
CA PHE A 436 14.52 7.05 0.73
C PHE A 436 15.82 7.22 -0.07
N GLU A 437 15.88 8.23 -0.92
CA GLU A 437 17.03 8.56 -1.76
C GLU A 437 18.25 8.91 -0.91
N LYS A 438 18.05 9.63 0.20
CA LYS A 438 19.14 9.92 1.15
C LYS A 438 19.68 8.65 1.82
N ALA A 439 18.81 7.69 2.14
CA ALA A 439 19.21 6.48 2.85
C ALA A 439 19.88 5.43 1.95
N PHE A 440 19.35 5.22 0.74
CA PHE A 440 19.80 4.11 -0.13
C PHE A 440 20.19 4.51 -1.55
N GLY A 441 19.88 5.75 -1.96
CA GLY A 441 20.16 6.26 -3.29
C GLY A 441 19.69 5.34 -4.42
N ASP A 442 20.50 5.28 -5.47
CA ASP A 442 20.24 4.51 -6.69
C ASP A 442 20.13 3.01 -6.44
N SER A 443 21.00 2.45 -5.58
CA SER A 443 21.03 1.02 -5.28
C SER A 443 19.72 0.54 -4.64
N GLY A 444 19.21 1.30 -3.66
CA GLY A 444 17.93 0.98 -3.03
C GLY A 444 16.76 1.03 -4.00
N LEU A 445 16.75 2.03 -4.89
CA LEU A 445 15.68 2.16 -5.87
C LEU A 445 15.73 1.03 -6.91
N ASN A 446 16.91 0.66 -7.39
CA ASN A 446 17.08 -0.47 -8.30
C ASN A 446 16.61 -1.80 -7.67
N LYS A 447 16.91 -2.02 -6.38
CA LYS A 447 16.38 -3.18 -5.65
C LYS A 447 14.86 -3.20 -5.56
N LEU A 448 14.26 -2.04 -5.29
CA LEU A 448 12.81 -1.95 -5.25
C LEU A 448 12.21 -2.21 -6.64
N TYR A 449 12.84 -1.68 -7.69
CA TYR A 449 12.48 -1.95 -9.08
C TYR A 449 12.52 -3.45 -9.37
N ASP A 450 13.62 -4.14 -9.07
CA ASP A 450 13.78 -5.58 -9.24
C ASP A 450 12.70 -6.38 -8.47
N GLU A 451 12.44 -6.05 -7.21
CA GLU A 451 11.39 -6.72 -6.43
C GLU A 451 10.00 -6.51 -7.03
N THR A 452 9.68 -5.31 -7.53
CA THR A 452 8.40 -5.11 -8.25
C THR A 452 8.33 -5.85 -9.59
N GLY A 453 9.47 -6.07 -10.25
CA GLY A 453 9.58 -6.92 -11.43
C GLY A 453 9.23 -8.38 -11.12
N LEU A 454 9.72 -8.89 -9.98
CA LEU A 454 9.37 -10.22 -9.49
C LEU A 454 7.87 -10.36 -9.19
N TRP A 455 7.17 -9.29 -8.79
CA TRP A 455 5.72 -9.38 -8.58
C TRP A 455 4.98 -9.77 -9.86
N LEU A 456 5.47 -9.35 -11.02
CA LEU A 456 4.86 -9.64 -12.32
C LEU A 456 5.20 -11.04 -12.83
N THR A 457 6.44 -11.50 -12.64
CA THR A 457 6.89 -12.83 -13.09
C THR A 457 6.54 -13.94 -12.09
N GLU A 458 6.34 -13.57 -10.82
CA GLU A 458 5.92 -14.44 -9.74
C GLU A 458 4.63 -13.91 -9.08
N PRO A 459 3.46 -13.99 -9.73
CA PRO A 459 2.21 -13.35 -9.26
C PRO A 459 1.69 -13.80 -7.88
N TYR A 460 2.26 -14.84 -7.27
CA TYR A 460 2.04 -15.14 -5.84
C TYR A 460 2.60 -14.06 -4.90
N LYS A 461 3.48 -13.20 -5.40
CA LYS A 461 3.98 -11.99 -4.75
C LYS A 461 3.06 -10.79 -4.98
N LEU A 462 2.39 -10.69 -6.13
CA LEU A 462 1.57 -9.52 -6.47
C LEU A 462 0.24 -9.44 -5.70
N PHE A 463 -0.49 -10.55 -5.57
CA PHE A 463 -1.86 -10.54 -5.03
C PHE A 463 -1.92 -10.59 -3.50
N ARG A 464 -1.21 -9.67 -2.83
CA ARG A 464 -1.15 -9.55 -1.37
C ARG A 464 -0.80 -8.13 -0.92
N SER A 465 -0.72 -7.92 0.39
CA SER A 465 -0.12 -6.74 1.00
C SER A 465 1.27 -7.06 1.56
N TYR A 466 2.10 -6.04 1.70
CA TYR A 466 3.47 -6.11 2.23
C TYR A 466 3.59 -5.27 3.49
N SER A 467 4.15 -5.85 4.54
CA SER A 467 4.44 -5.09 5.75
C SER A 467 5.63 -4.14 5.52
N ILE A 468 5.67 -3.04 6.26
CA ILE A 468 6.87 -2.17 6.32
C ILE A 468 8.15 -2.98 6.62
N TYR A 469 8.07 -4.01 7.46
CA TYR A 469 9.20 -4.84 7.83
C TYR A 469 9.73 -5.71 6.69
N TYR A 470 8.88 -6.05 5.72
CA TYR A 470 9.34 -6.69 4.49
C TYR A 470 10.35 -5.80 3.76
N PHE A 471 10.02 -4.52 3.60
CA PHE A 471 10.90 -3.54 2.94
C PHE A 471 12.13 -3.22 3.78
N VAL A 472 12.00 -3.12 5.11
CA VAL A 472 13.17 -3.02 6.01
C VAL A 472 14.15 -4.17 5.73
N ASN A 473 13.66 -5.40 5.61
CA ASN A 473 14.52 -6.56 5.33
C ASN A 473 15.06 -6.56 3.90
N LEU A 474 14.24 -6.16 2.91
CA LEU A 474 14.66 -6.02 1.51
C LEU A 474 15.90 -5.12 1.41
N PHE A 475 15.88 -3.97 2.08
CA PHE A 475 16.98 -3.00 2.03
C PHE A 475 18.16 -3.35 2.95
N LYS A 476 17.94 -4.05 4.08
CA LYS A 476 19.03 -4.50 4.99
C LYS A 476 19.96 -5.56 4.42
N SER A 477 19.54 -6.28 3.38
CA SER A 477 20.32 -7.37 2.77
C SER A 477 21.70 -6.96 2.23
N ASP A 478 22.04 -5.66 2.16
CA ASP A 478 23.34 -5.14 1.71
C ASP A 478 24.31 -4.70 2.80
N GLU A 479 23.92 -4.59 4.07
CA GLU A 479 24.92 -4.30 5.12
C GLU A 479 25.95 -5.44 5.26
N ASN A 480 25.63 -6.64 4.77
CA ASN A 480 26.56 -7.77 4.71
C ASN A 480 27.35 -7.90 3.39
N ASN A 481 27.13 -7.01 2.41
CA ASN A 481 27.87 -6.98 1.14
C ASN A 481 28.76 -5.74 0.98
N ILE A 482 28.80 -4.85 1.98
CA ILE A 482 29.98 -4.02 2.19
C ILE A 482 31.06 -4.95 2.69
N VAL A 483 32.11 -5.13 1.88
CA VAL A 483 33.35 -5.78 2.28
C VAL A 483 33.88 -5.02 3.51
N HIS A 484 33.46 -5.44 4.70
CA HIS A 484 34.29 -5.26 5.87
C HIS A 484 35.52 -6.10 5.59
N GLN A 485 36.60 -5.43 5.21
CA GLN A 485 37.94 -5.99 5.34
C GLN A 485 37.97 -6.70 6.69
N ALA A 486 38.19 -8.03 6.64
CA ALA A 486 38.45 -8.79 7.84
C ALA A 486 39.51 -8.01 8.62
N PRO A 487 39.30 -7.68 9.91
CA PRO A 487 40.35 -7.09 10.70
C PRO A 487 41.52 -8.07 10.66
N VAL A 488 42.65 -7.59 10.14
CA VAL A 488 43.93 -8.30 10.21
C VAL A 488 44.28 -8.43 11.67
N ILE A 489 43.90 -9.55 12.28
CA ILE A 489 44.38 -9.94 13.59
C ILE A 489 45.73 -10.62 13.36
N SER A 490 46.78 -9.82 13.45
CA SER A 490 48.14 -10.31 13.65
C SER A 490 48.26 -10.95 15.03
N GLY A 491 48.55 -12.25 15.09
CA GLY A 491 49.00 -12.89 16.34
C GLY A 491 48.63 -14.36 16.51
N LYS A 492 49.58 -15.24 16.16
CA LYS A 492 49.77 -16.65 16.59
C LYS A 492 49.02 -17.03 17.88
N LYS A 493 48.44 -18.23 18.05
CA LYS A 493 49.11 -19.55 17.96
C LYS A 493 48.08 -20.68 17.86
N VAL A 494 48.42 -21.67 17.05
CA VAL A 494 47.79 -22.99 16.89
C VAL A 494 47.85 -23.79 18.19
N LEU A 495 46.78 -24.53 18.50
CA LEU A 495 46.82 -25.75 19.27
C LEU A 495 45.89 -26.77 18.62
N SER A 496 46.51 -27.60 17.79
CA SER A 496 46.02 -28.88 17.29
C SER A 496 46.06 -29.92 18.40
N GLU A 497 45.06 -30.80 18.37
CA GLU A 497 45.04 -32.15 18.96
C GLU A 497 45.02 -32.27 20.49
N LEU A 498 43.92 -32.83 21.02
CA LEU A 498 43.92 -34.10 21.77
C LEU A 498 42.48 -34.47 22.21
N ILE A 499 42.00 -35.60 21.65
CA ILE A 499 40.85 -36.45 22.02
C ILE A 499 39.46 -36.02 21.51
#